data_AF-A0A949M4Q7-F1
#
_entry.id   AF-A0A949M4Q7-F1
#
_cell.length_a   1.000
_cell.length_b   1.000
_cell.length_c   1.000
_cell.angle_alpha   90.00
_cell.angle_beta   90.00
_cell.angle_gamma   90.00
#
_symmetry.space_group_name_H-M   'P 1'
#
loop_
_entity.id
_entity.type
_entity.pdbx_description
1 polymer ?
#
loop_
_entity_poly.entity_id
_entity_poly.type
_entity_poly.pdbx_seq_one_letter_code
_entity_poly.pdbx_strand_id
1 'polypeptide(L)'
;MTRKIPAALAAVGVVFVIAACGGYDPTEAVDSLNKEVNQNLQTGLEAGGVPAAQASKAGITIKCPDNVQKNENFTCTATGKLTGATADVEMKVNDNDELTTASGAELGTALEKVINAEGSQVSQ
;
A
#
# COMPACT_ATOMS: atom_id res chain seq x y z
N MET A 1 10.47 -17.89 -17.44
CA MET A 1 10.30 -18.37 -16.05
C MET A 1 9.54 -17.31 -15.29
N THR A 2 8.26 -17.53 -14.99
CA THR A 2 7.45 -16.56 -14.23
C THR A 2 7.88 -16.64 -12.77
N ARG A 3 8.80 -15.76 -12.35
CA ARG A 3 9.20 -15.64 -10.95
C ARG A 3 8.03 -15.05 -10.19
N LYS A 4 7.23 -15.90 -9.54
CA LYS A 4 6.21 -15.46 -8.61
C LYS A 4 6.92 -14.74 -7.47
N ILE A 5 6.61 -13.47 -7.26
CA ILE A 5 7.06 -12.72 -6.09
C ILE A 5 6.58 -13.56 -4.88
N PRO A 6 7.48 -13.97 -3.97
CA PRO A 6 7.07 -14.75 -2.82
C PRO A 6 6.00 -13.96 -2.05
N ALA A 7 4.99 -14.66 -1.54
CA ALA A 7 3.83 -14.15 -0.81
C ALA A 7 4.17 -13.39 0.50
N ALA A 8 5.42 -12.94 0.67
CA ALA A 8 5.94 -12.22 1.81
C ALA A 8 5.34 -10.82 2.00
N LEU A 9 4.56 -10.30 1.02
CA LEU A 9 3.83 -9.04 1.17
C LEU A 9 2.48 -9.18 1.90
N ALA A 10 2.08 -10.38 2.33
CA ALA A 10 0.76 -10.61 2.94
C ALA A 10 0.54 -9.82 4.24
N ALA A 11 1.57 -9.65 5.07
CA ALA A 11 1.41 -9.09 6.41
C ALA A 11 1.79 -7.60 6.51
N VAL A 12 1.12 -6.73 5.75
CA VAL A 12 1.18 -5.28 6.01
C VAL A 12 0.05 -4.93 6.98
N GLY A 13 0.29 -5.16 8.28
CA GLY A 13 -0.58 -4.76 9.37
C GLY A 13 -0.31 -3.29 9.69
N VAL A 14 -1.10 -2.40 9.11
CA VAL A 14 -0.82 -0.96 9.18
C VAL A 14 -1.71 -0.30 10.21
N VAL A 15 -1.08 0.35 11.19
CA VAL A 15 -1.73 1.19 12.19
C VAL A 15 -0.91 2.48 12.27
N PHE A 16 -1.44 3.58 11.75
CA PHE A 16 -0.80 4.90 11.82
C PHE A 16 -1.69 5.88 12.58
N VAL A 17 -1.16 6.45 13.66
CA VAL A 17 -1.85 7.45 14.50
C VAL A 17 -1.86 8.80 13.78
N ILE A 18 -3.03 9.42 13.66
CA ILE A 18 -3.27 10.72 13.03
C ILE A 18 -3.52 11.75 14.12
N ALA A 19 -2.77 12.86 14.16
CA ALA A 19 -3.01 13.94 15.11
C ALA A 19 -4.20 14.82 14.66
N ALA A 20 -5.25 14.96 15.47
CA ALA A 20 -6.51 15.58 15.04
C ALA A 20 -6.82 16.94 15.71
N CYS A 21 -7.26 17.90 14.89
CA CYS A 21 -7.98 19.11 15.28
C CYS A 21 -9.01 19.45 14.19
N GLY A 22 -10.14 18.72 14.13
CA GLY A 22 -11.25 18.95 13.20
C GLY A 22 -11.00 18.47 11.75
N GLY A 23 -11.76 17.45 11.31
CA GLY A 23 -11.46 16.70 10.07
C GLY A 23 -10.19 15.87 10.22
N TYR A 24 -10.20 14.60 9.79
CA TYR A 24 -8.98 13.80 9.80
C TYR A 24 -8.30 13.98 8.46
N ASP A 25 -7.10 14.54 8.47
CA ASP A 25 -6.21 14.54 7.32
C ASP A 25 -5.34 13.28 7.39
N PRO A 26 -5.60 12.25 6.57
CA PRO A 26 -4.81 11.03 6.61
C PRO A 26 -3.47 11.17 5.88
N THR A 27 -3.10 12.34 5.34
CA THR A 27 -1.92 12.52 4.47
C THR A 27 -0.65 11.96 5.08
N GLU A 28 -0.33 12.29 6.35
CA GLU A 28 0.89 11.77 7.00
C GLU A 28 0.86 10.24 7.18
N ALA A 29 -0.30 9.69 7.51
CA ALA A 29 -0.50 8.25 7.62
C ALA A 29 -0.39 7.55 6.26
N VAL A 30 -0.92 8.18 5.20
CA VAL A 30 -0.87 7.69 3.82
C VAL A 30 0.55 7.77 3.24
N ASP A 31 1.31 8.82 3.57
CA ASP A 31 2.72 8.93 3.18
C ASP A 31 3.58 7.87 3.87
N SER A 32 3.32 7.63 5.16
CA SER A 32 3.96 6.54 5.90
C SER A 32 3.60 5.17 5.32
N LEU A 33 2.33 4.99 4.95
CA LEU A 33 1.84 3.79 4.30
C LEU A 33 2.50 3.56 2.94
N ASN A 34 2.59 4.61 2.12
CA ASN A 34 3.28 4.58 0.85
C ASN A 34 4.72 4.10 1.04
N LYS A 35 5.44 4.68 2.01
CA LYS A 35 6.82 4.29 2.31
C LYS A 35 6.92 2.81 2.70
N GLU A 36 6.08 2.34 3.60
CA GLU A 36 6.09 0.94 4.06
C GLU A 36 5.77 -0.06 2.93
N VAL A 37 4.70 0.19 2.16
CA VAL A 37 4.32 -0.67 1.04
C VAL A 37 5.43 -0.75 0.00
N ASN A 38 6.06 0.38 -0.34
CA ASN A 38 7.17 0.40 -1.31
C ASN A 38 8.41 -0.32 -0.77
N GLN A 39 8.74 -0.16 0.51
CA GLN A 39 9.86 -0.88 1.14
C GLN A 39 9.61 -2.38 1.11
N ASN A 40 8.43 -2.83 1.52
CA ASN A 40 8.06 -4.25 1.50
C ASN A 40 8.04 -4.83 0.08
N LEU A 41 7.57 -4.06 -0.91
CA LEU A 41 7.62 -4.45 -2.32
C LEU A 41 9.07 -4.67 -2.78
N GLN A 42 9.94 -3.69 -2.54
CA GLN A 42 11.33 -3.73 -2.97
C GLN A 42 12.11 -4.85 -2.28
N THR A 43 11.96 -4.99 -0.95
CA THR A 43 12.55 -6.09 -0.20
C THR A 43 12.02 -7.46 -0.67
N GLY A 44 10.72 -7.57 -0.95
CA GLY A 44 10.12 -8.80 -1.49
C GLY A 44 10.65 -9.17 -2.87
N LEU A 45 10.89 -8.17 -3.74
CA LEU A 45 11.50 -8.37 -5.06
C LEU A 45 12.96 -8.80 -4.95
N GLU A 46 13.74 -8.15 -4.08
CA GLU A 46 15.14 -8.50 -3.81
C GLU A 46 15.26 -9.93 -3.26
N ALA A 47 14.41 -10.30 -2.29
CA ALA A 47 14.31 -11.66 -1.77
C ALA A 47 13.89 -12.67 -2.87
N GLY A 48 13.10 -12.23 -3.84
CA GLY A 48 12.74 -12.99 -5.05
C GLY A 48 13.85 -13.08 -6.12
N GLY A 49 15.03 -12.52 -5.85
CA GLY A 49 16.19 -12.55 -6.75
C GLY A 49 16.15 -11.50 -7.86
N VAL A 50 15.33 -10.45 -7.73
CA VAL A 50 15.41 -9.24 -8.57
C VAL A 50 16.55 -8.36 -8.04
N PRO A 51 17.51 -7.94 -8.88
CA PRO A 51 18.58 -7.04 -8.45
C PRO A 51 18.04 -5.75 -7.83
N ALA A 52 18.65 -5.23 -6.76
CA ALA A 52 18.20 -4.02 -6.06
C ALA A 52 18.01 -2.79 -6.99
N ALA A 53 18.88 -2.64 -7.99
CA ALA A 53 18.77 -1.58 -9.00
C ALA A 53 17.52 -1.70 -9.90
N GLN A 54 17.00 -2.92 -10.06
CA GLN A 54 15.72 -3.19 -10.72
C GLN A 54 14.57 -3.03 -9.72
N ALA A 55 14.65 -3.67 -8.54
CA ALA A 55 13.62 -3.62 -7.52
C ALA A 55 13.22 -2.18 -7.15
N SER A 56 14.18 -1.27 -7.01
CA SER A 56 13.95 0.17 -6.75
C SER A 56 13.18 0.93 -7.84
N LYS A 57 12.99 0.35 -9.03
CA LYS A 57 12.12 0.90 -10.08
C LYS A 57 10.64 0.60 -9.80
N ALA A 58 10.34 -0.52 -9.14
CA ALA A 58 8.99 -0.87 -8.73
C ALA A 58 8.48 0.17 -7.72
N GLY A 59 7.19 0.46 -7.77
CA GLY A 59 6.58 1.23 -6.71
C GLY A 59 5.07 1.31 -6.77
N ILE A 60 4.47 1.69 -5.65
CA ILE A 60 3.03 1.87 -5.50
C ILE A 60 2.79 3.25 -4.90
N THR A 61 1.81 3.97 -5.43
CA THR A 61 1.33 5.23 -4.83
C THR A 61 -0.12 5.05 -4.43
N ILE A 62 -0.40 5.23 -3.15
CA ILE A 62 -1.71 5.21 -2.52
C ILE A 62 -2.11 6.66 -2.28
N LYS A 63 -3.29 7.03 -2.75
CA LYS A 63 -3.90 8.34 -2.52
C LYS A 63 -5.24 8.17 -1.85
N CYS A 64 -5.49 8.93 -0.80
CA CYS A 64 -6.76 8.99 -0.08
C CYS A 64 -7.32 10.42 -0.14
N PRO A 65 -8.61 10.62 0.17
CA PRO A 65 -9.16 11.95 0.40
C PRO A 65 -8.43 12.67 1.54
N ASP A 66 -8.29 13.99 1.41
CA ASP A 66 -7.59 14.93 2.30
C ASP A 66 -8.43 15.36 3.52
N ASN A 67 -9.70 14.94 3.58
CA ASN A 67 -10.57 15.17 4.73
C ASN A 67 -11.55 14.01 4.87
N VAL A 68 -11.29 13.14 5.84
CA VAL A 68 -12.10 11.95 6.11
C VAL A 68 -12.78 12.05 7.46
N GLN A 69 -13.90 11.35 7.60
CA GLN A 69 -14.61 11.25 8.87
C GLN A 69 -14.16 10.00 9.63
N LYS A 70 -14.11 10.15 10.96
CA LYS A 70 -13.81 9.03 11.86
C LYS A 70 -14.89 7.98 11.76
N ASN A 71 -14.49 6.70 11.76
CA ASN A 71 -15.35 5.53 11.65
C ASN A 71 -16.23 5.50 10.38
N GLU A 72 -15.97 6.37 9.41
CA GLU A 72 -16.52 6.25 8.07
C GLU A 72 -15.49 5.62 7.15
N ASN A 73 -15.98 4.73 6.29
CA ASN A 73 -15.14 4.11 5.27
C ASN A 73 -14.92 5.12 4.14
N PHE A 74 -13.68 5.22 3.67
CA PHE A 74 -13.31 5.99 2.49
C PHE A 74 -12.42 5.16 1.59
N THR A 75 -12.43 5.49 0.30
CA THR A 75 -11.66 4.76 -0.70
C THR A 75 -10.34 5.47 -0.97
N CYS A 76 -9.26 4.71 -0.84
CA CYS A 76 -7.93 5.10 -1.30
C CYS A 76 -7.60 4.34 -2.58
N THR A 77 -7.04 5.01 -3.58
CA THR A 77 -6.63 4.37 -4.83
C THR A 77 -5.13 4.14 -4.81
N ALA A 78 -4.72 2.88 -4.94
CA ALA A 78 -3.35 2.47 -5.16
C ALA A 78 -3.06 2.38 -6.66
N THR A 79 -1.91 2.90 -7.08
CA THR A 79 -1.47 2.92 -8.48
C THR A 79 -0.05 2.39 -8.59
N GLY A 80 0.17 1.40 -9.45
CA GLY A 80 1.49 0.87 -9.78
C GLY A 80 2.30 1.87 -10.62
N LYS A 81 3.54 2.12 -10.22
CA LYS A 81 4.43 3.12 -10.82
C LYS A 81 4.86 2.75 -12.23
N LEU A 82 5.11 1.48 -12.51
CA LEU A 82 5.59 1.00 -13.81
C LEU A 82 4.44 0.56 -14.72
N THR A 83 3.39 0.02 -14.12
CA THR A 83 2.28 -0.59 -14.86
C THR A 83 1.08 0.33 -15.02
N GLY A 84 0.93 1.34 -14.17
CA GLY A 84 -0.29 2.13 -14.05
C GLY A 84 -1.49 1.32 -13.55
N ALA A 85 -1.29 0.08 -13.10
CA ALA A 85 -2.37 -0.76 -12.58
C ALA A 85 -2.96 -0.14 -11.31
N THR A 86 -4.29 -0.07 -11.25
CA THR A 86 -4.98 0.49 -10.08
C THR A 86 -5.71 -0.57 -9.28
N ALA A 87 -5.81 -0.33 -7.97
CA ALA A 87 -6.69 -1.04 -7.06
C ALA A 87 -7.24 -0.05 -6.03
N ASP A 88 -8.52 -0.20 -5.72
CA ASP A 88 -9.17 0.57 -4.66
C ASP A 88 -9.09 -0.20 -3.35
N VAL A 89 -8.70 0.52 -2.30
CA VAL A 89 -8.59 0.02 -0.93
C VAL A 89 -9.54 0.82 -0.06
N GLU A 90 -10.46 0.11 0.58
CA GLU A 90 -11.34 0.74 1.56
C GLU A 90 -10.61 0.87 2.90
N MET A 91 -10.49 2.10 3.39
CA MET A 91 -9.80 2.46 4.62
C MET A 91 -10.74 3.20 5.55
N LYS A 92 -10.39 3.26 6.83
CA LYS A 92 -11.10 4.05 7.84
C LYS A 92 -10.12 4.59 8.88
N VAL A 93 -10.47 5.72 9.48
CA VAL A 93 -9.83 6.18 10.71
C VAL A 93 -10.64 5.64 11.88
N ASN A 94 -10.03 4.81 12.73
CA ASN A 94 -10.74 4.18 13.86
C ASN A 94 -10.84 5.12 15.08
N ASP A 95 -11.49 4.66 16.17
CA ASP A 95 -11.64 5.37 17.45
C ASP A 95 -10.34 5.83 18.11
N ASN A 96 -9.19 5.25 17.76
CA ASN A 96 -7.87 5.62 18.27
C ASN A 96 -7.12 6.59 17.34
N ASP A 97 -7.81 7.17 16.36
CA ASP A 97 -7.23 8.01 15.33
C ASP A 97 -6.23 7.25 14.44
N GLU A 98 -6.44 5.94 14.25
CA GLU A 98 -5.54 5.09 13.46
C GLU A 98 -6.10 4.82 12.06
N LEU A 99 -5.26 5.00 11.03
CA LEU A 99 -5.58 4.59 9.67
C LEU A 99 -5.53 3.06 9.55
N THR A 100 -6.65 2.44 9.19
CA THR A 100 -6.81 0.97 9.09
C THR A 100 -7.60 0.57 7.85
N THR A 101 -7.55 -0.71 7.46
CA THR A 101 -8.43 -1.23 6.39
C THR A 101 -9.86 -1.42 6.91
N ALA A 102 -10.85 -1.05 6.10
CA ALA A 102 -12.24 -1.08 6.51
C ALA A 102 -12.81 -2.51 6.60
N SER A 103 -12.39 -3.40 5.70
CA SER A 103 -12.88 -4.77 5.59
C SER A 103 -12.19 -5.77 6.53
N GLY A 104 -11.20 -5.33 7.32
CA GLY A 104 -10.34 -6.22 8.09
C GLY A 104 -9.43 -7.12 7.23
N ALA A 105 -9.46 -6.97 5.90
CA ALA A 105 -8.52 -7.60 5.01
C ALA A 105 -7.12 -6.98 5.20
N GLU A 106 -6.09 -7.81 5.13
CA GLU A 106 -4.71 -7.30 5.11
C GLU A 106 -4.51 -6.42 3.88
N LEU A 107 -3.89 -5.25 4.07
CA LEU A 107 -3.64 -4.30 2.98
C LEU A 107 -2.88 -4.95 1.83
N GLY A 108 -1.96 -5.88 2.14
CA GLY A 108 -1.21 -6.65 1.13
C GLY A 108 -2.12 -7.45 0.19
N THR A 109 -3.24 -8.00 0.69
CA THR A 109 -4.22 -8.73 -0.14
C THR A 109 -4.99 -7.76 -1.04
N ALA A 110 -5.41 -6.61 -0.53
CA ALA A 110 -6.10 -5.59 -1.33
C ALA A 110 -5.20 -5.04 -2.45
N LEU A 111 -3.90 -4.94 -2.19
CA LEU A 111 -2.90 -4.44 -3.13
C LEU A 111 -2.27 -5.53 -4.01
N GLU A 112 -2.59 -6.81 -3.79
CA GLU A 112 -1.91 -7.96 -4.41
C GLU A 112 -1.85 -7.83 -5.93
N LYS A 113 -2.96 -7.41 -6.56
CA LYS A 113 -3.02 -7.21 -8.02
C LYS A 113 -1.99 -6.20 -8.51
N VAL A 114 -1.84 -5.07 -7.81
CA VAL A 114 -0.91 -4.00 -8.18
C VAL A 114 0.53 -4.41 -7.90
N ILE A 115 0.78 -5.01 -6.73
CA ILE A 115 2.08 -5.57 -6.33
C ILE A 115 2.59 -6.58 -7.35
N ASN A 116 1.74 -7.53 -7.75
CA ASN A 116 2.08 -8.56 -8.72
C ASN A 116 2.34 -7.98 -10.12
N ALA A 117 1.55 -6.98 -10.53
CA ALA A 117 1.77 -6.29 -11.79
C ALA A 117 3.13 -5.57 -11.80
N GLU A 118 3.44 -4.80 -10.75
CA GLU A 118 4.72 -4.10 -10.60
C GLU A 118 5.89 -5.08 -10.65
N GLY A 119 5.90 -6.12 -9.82
CA GLY A 119 7.02 -7.06 -9.81
C GLY A 119 7.18 -7.88 -11.08
N SER A 120 6.07 -8.17 -11.78
CA SER A 120 6.13 -8.79 -13.11
C SER A 120 6.75 -7.85 -14.15
N GLN A 121 6.54 -6.54 -14.05
CA GLN A 121 7.14 -5.57 -14.96
C GLN A 121 8.64 -5.42 -14.75
N VAL A 122 9.11 -5.57 -13.51
CA VAL A 122 10.52 -5.40 -13.17
C VAL A 122 11.35 -6.66 -13.46
N SER A 123 10.69 -7.82 -13.50
CA SER A 123 11.33 -9.12 -13.75
C SER A 123 11.43 -9.49 -15.24
N GLN A 124 10.99 -8.62 -16.14
CA GLN A 124 11.12 -8.74 -17.60
C GLN A 124 12.49 -8.24 -18.08
#